data_AF-A0A1C5FHP4-F1
#
_entry.id   AF-A0A1C5FHP4-F1
#
_cell.length_a   1.000
_cell.length_b   1.000
_cell.length_c   1.000
_cell.angle_alpha   90.00
_cell.angle_beta   90.00
_cell.angle_gamma   90.00
#
_symmetry.space_group_name_H-M   'P 1'
#
loop_
_entity.id
_entity.type
_entity.pdbx_description
1 polymer ?
#
loop_
_entity_poly.entity_id
_entity_poly.type
_entity_poly.pdbx_seq_one_letter_code
_entity_poly.pdbx_strand_id
1 'polypeptide(L)' 'MELTWTQVSAWEALVGACRRCRIRDVVVPSWEHLNTVYSLSLIARKTLQDAIRGRVWFVATDTGELPCPLGVPRKDERP' A
#
# COMPACT_ATOMS: atom_id res chain seq x y z
N MET A 1 -5.13 -19.05 -21.89
CA MET A 1 -3.80 -19.00 -21.25
C MET A 1 -3.25 -17.56 -21.35
N GLU A 2 -4.07 -16.56 -20.96
CA GLU A 2 -3.85 -15.13 -21.29
C GLU A 2 -3.98 -14.20 -20.07
N LEU A 3 -4.64 -14.65 -19.00
CA LEU A 3 -4.80 -13.91 -17.75
C LEU A 3 -3.46 -13.66 -17.03
N THR A 4 -2.54 -14.61 -17.12
CA THR A 4 -1.22 -14.52 -16.48
C THR A 4 -0.35 -13.44 -17.10
N TRP A 5 -0.35 -13.31 -18.43
CA TRP A 5 0.41 -12.28 -19.15
C TRP A 5 -0.11 -10.87 -18.88
N THR A 6 -1.43 -10.72 -18.79
CA THR A 6 -2.07 -9.43 -18.48
C THR A 6 -1.72 -8.98 -17.06
N GLN A 7 -1.74 -9.90 -16.08
CA GLN A 7 -1.37 -9.58 -14.71
C GLN A 7 0.12 -9.21 -14.57
N VAL A 8 1.01 -9.96 -15.25
CA VAL A 8 2.45 -9.69 -15.22
C VAL A 8 2.77 -8.34 -15.88
N SER A 9 2.15 -8.02 -17.02
CA SER A 9 2.36 -6.73 -17.69
C SER A 9 1.84 -5.54 -16.87
N ALA A 10 0.68 -5.69 -16.22
CA ALA A 10 0.16 -4.68 -15.31
C ALA A 10 1.10 -4.43 -14.11
N TRP A 11 1.69 -5.51 -13.56
CA TRP A 11 2.68 -5.42 -12.49
C TRP A 11 3.95 -4.68 -12.93
N GLU A 12 4.51 -5.05 -14.08
CA GLU A 12 5.71 -4.40 -14.63
C GLU A 12 5.45 -2.91 -14.93
N ALA A 13 4.27 -2.58 -15.45
CA ALA A 13 3.87 -1.20 -15.69
C ALA A 13 3.79 -0.39 -14.38
N LEU A 14 3.19 -0.97 -13.32
CA LEU A 14 3.13 -0.35 -11.99
C LEU A 14 4.53 -0.08 -11.43
N VAL A 15 5.39 -1.11 -11.40
CA VAL A 15 6.77 -1.00 -10.89
C VAL A 15 7.55 0.03 -11.70
N GLY A 16 7.42 -0.01 -13.04
CA GLY A 16 8.04 0.95 -13.94
C GLY A 16 7.61 2.38 -13.67
N ALA A 17 6.31 2.62 -13.49
CA ALA A 17 5.77 3.93 -13.16
C ALA A 17 6.26 4.43 -11.79
N CYS A 18 6.24 3.57 -10.76
CA CYS A 18 6.76 3.92 -9.43
C CYS A 18 8.23 4.32 -9.49
N ARG A 19 9.06 3.57 -10.22
CA ARG A 19 10.49 3.87 -10.37
C ARG A 19 10.74 5.18 -11.12
N ARG A 20 10.02 5.44 -12.22
CA ARG A 20 10.14 6.69 -12.99
C ARG A 20 9.75 7.91 -12.16
N CYS A 21 8.65 7.81 -11.41
CA CYS A 21 8.15 8.89 -10.56
C CYS A 21 8.82 8.95 -9.18
N ARG A 22 9.80 8.07 -8.90
CA ARG A 22 10.46 7.91 -7.60
C ARG A 22 9.49 7.73 -6.42
N ILE A 23 8.37 7.06 -6.67
CA ILE A 23 7.41 6.69 -5.63
C ILE A 23 8.05 5.58 -4.79
N ARG A 24 8.23 5.85 -3.50
CA ARG A 24 8.80 4.91 -2.52
C ARG A 24 7.79 4.44 -1.48
N ASP A 25 6.61 5.04 -1.47
CA ASP A 25 5.61 4.82 -0.44
C ASP A 25 4.30 4.56 -1.18
N VAL A 26 3.84 3.31 -1.16
CA VAL A 26 2.65 2.85 -1.88
C VAL A 26 1.62 2.37 -0.87
N VAL A 27 0.39 2.83 -1.02
CA VAL A 27 -0.73 2.43 -0.17
C VAL A 27 -1.68 1.60 -1.02
N VAL A 28 -2.01 0.40 -0.53
CA VAL A 28 -2.90 -0.56 -1.19
C VAL A 28 -4.15 -0.74 -0.31
N PRO A 29 -5.38 -0.63 -0.84
CA PRO A 29 -6.59 -0.64 -0.01
C PRO A 29 -6.84 -1.95 0.76
N SER A 30 -6.52 -3.10 0.16
CA SER A 30 -6.61 -4.43 0.79
C SER A 30 -5.59 -5.36 0.15
N TRP A 31 -5.18 -6.41 0.86
CA TRP A 31 -4.28 -7.43 0.35
C TRP A 31 -4.79 -8.12 -0.92
N GLU A 32 -6.12 -8.18 -1.08
CA GLU A 32 -6.81 -8.76 -2.25
C GLU A 32 -6.46 -8.04 -3.55
N HIS A 33 -6.07 -6.76 -3.48
CA HIS A 33 -5.67 -5.97 -4.65
C HIS A 33 -4.29 -6.39 -5.19
N LEU A 34 -3.47 -7.08 -4.38
CA LEU A 34 -2.23 -7.68 -4.86
C LEU A 34 -2.44 -9.12 -5.30
N ASN A 35 -3.22 -9.88 -4.53
CA ASN A 35 -3.53 -11.26 -4.86
C ASN A 35 -4.74 -11.79 -4.07
N THR A 36 -5.54 -12.67 -4.68
CA THR A 36 -6.65 -13.37 -4.01
C THR A 36 -6.18 -14.40 -2.98
N VAL A 37 -4.93 -14.86 -3.06
CA VAL A 37 -4.32 -15.72 -2.03
C VAL A 37 -3.49 -14.86 -1.09
N TYR A 38 -3.87 -14.81 0.19
CA TYR A 38 -3.22 -13.97 1.20
C TYR A 38 -1.70 -14.15 1.25
N SER A 39 -1.21 -15.40 1.27
CA SER A 39 0.24 -15.67 1.31
C SER A 39 0.97 -15.11 0.08
N LEU A 40 0.34 -15.17 -1.10
CA LEU A 40 0.90 -14.61 -2.32
C LEU A 40 0.85 -13.08 -2.33
N SER A 41 -0.17 -12.48 -1.70
CA SER A 41 -0.24 -11.02 -1.53
C SER A 41 0.92 -10.49 -0.68
N LEU A 42 1.36 -11.24 0.33
CA LEU A 42 2.52 -10.88 1.16
C LEU A 42 3.83 -10.96 0.38
N ILE A 43 3.97 -11.97 -0.47
CA ILE A 43 5.13 -12.10 -1.37
C ILE A 43 5.14 -10.94 -2.36
N ALA A 44 4.01 -10.67 -3.03
CA ALA A 44 3.87 -9.56 -3.97
C ALA A 44 4.18 -8.22 -3.29
N ARG A 45 3.69 -8.00 -2.06
CA ARG A 45 4.01 -6.80 -1.27
C ARG A 45 5.51 -6.66 -1.06
N LYS A 46 6.19 -7.74 -0.65
CA LYS A 46 7.65 -7.73 -0.43
C LYS A 46 8.40 -7.47 -1.72
N THR A 47 8.03 -8.13 -2.81
CA THR A 47 8.63 -7.91 -4.14
C THR A 47 8.47 -6.46 -4.59
N LEU A 48 7.32 -5.84 -4.36
CA LEU A 48 7.09 -4.43 -4.69
C LEU A 48 7.96 -3.50 -3.81
N GLN A 49 8.02 -3.77 -2.50
CA GLN A 49 8.88 -3.03 -1.56
C GLN A 49 10.35 -3.06 -2.00
N ASP A 50 10.85 -4.23 -2.40
CA ASP A 50 12.22 -4.40 -2.90
C ASP A 50 12.41 -3.68 -4.25
N ALA A 51 11.45 -3.77 -5.17
CA ALA A 51 11.53 -3.17 -6.49
C ALA A 51 11.55 -1.64 -6.47
N ILE A 52 10.79 -1.02 -5.56
CA ILE A 52 10.76 0.44 -5.38
C ILE A 52 11.75 0.93 -4.32
N ARG A 53 12.45 0.02 -3.63
CA ARG A 53 13.29 0.29 -2.45
C ARG A 53 12.58 1.16 -1.42
N GLY A 54 11.37 0.74 -1.06
CA GLY A 54 10.44 1.56 -0.30
C GLY A 54 9.47 0.73 0.53
N ARG A 55 8.36 1.35 0.93
CA ARG A 55 7.34 0.76 1.77
C ARG A 55 6.03 0.62 1.02
N VAL A 56 5.36 -0.48 1.31
CA VAL A 56 4.02 -0.78 0.80
C VAL A 56 3.17 -1.12 2.01
N TRP A 57 2.09 -0.37 2.20
CA TRP A 57 1.15 -0.58 3.30
C TRP A 57 -0.19 -1.03 2.77
N PHE A 58 -0.85 -1.90 3.52
CA PHE A 58 -2.27 -2.10 3.35
C PHE A 58 -2.99 -1.06 4.19
N VAL A 59 -3.99 -0.40 3.61
CA VAL A 59 -4.97 0.32 4.41
C VAL A 59 -5.64 -0.76 5.26
N ALA A 60 -5.51 -0.66 6.58
CA ALA A 60 -6.46 -1.33 7.44
C ALA A 60 -7.79 -0.68 7.08
N THR A 61 -8.62 -1.38 6.30
CA THR A 61 -10.00 -0.99 6.12
C THR A 61 -10.63 -1.18 7.47
N ASP A 62 -10.55 -0.10 8.24
CA ASP A 62 -11.17 0.04 9.54
C ASP A 62 -12.67 0.01 9.29
N THR A 63 -13.21 -1.20 9.18
CA THR A 63 -14.63 -1.44 9.39
C THR A 63 -14.83 -1.39 10.91
N GLY A 64 -14.66 -0.20 11.47
CA GLY A 64 -14.65 0.01 12.90
C GLY A 64 -14.15 1.37 13.32
N GLU A 65 -14.75 2.44 12.77
CA GLU A 65 -14.72 3.81 13.30
C GLU A 65 -13.55 4.12 14.24
N LEU A 66 -12.35 4.36 13.72
CA LEU A 66 -11.29 4.96 14.53
C LEU A 66 -11.63 6.43 14.76
N PRO A 67 -11.93 6.88 16.01
CA PRO A 67 -12.01 8.30 16.29
C PRO A 67 -10.62 8.89 16.07
N CYS A 68 -10.52 9.85 15.16
CA CYS A 68 -9.33 10.70 15.09
C CYS A 68 -9.07 11.27 16.50
N PRO A 69 -7.89 11.13 17.10
CA PRO A 69 -7.50 12.02 18.19
C PRO A 69 -7.07 13.36 17.57
N LEU A 70 -8.01 14.04 16.88
CA LEU A 70 -7.90 15.46 16.61
C LEU A 70 -8.22 16.18 17.91
N GLY A 71 -7.21 16.32 18.75
CA GLY A 71 -7.33 17.00 20.02
C GLY A 71 -6.18 16.69 20.94
N VAL A 72 -4.98 17.15 20.59
CA VAL A 72 -3.99 17.47 21.62
C VAL A 72 -4.51 18.72 22.31
N PRO A 73 -5.01 18.69 23.56
CA PRO A 73 -5.15 19.93 24.29
C PRO A 73 -3.74 20.44 24.55
N ARG A 74 -3.34 21.51 23.86
CA ARG A 74 -2.21 22.32 24.32
C ARG A 74 -2.58 22.81 25.73
N LYS A 75 -1.92 22.26 26.75
CA LYS A 75 -1.87 22.85 28.09
C LYS A 75 -0.99 24.10 28.06
N ASP A 76 -1.41 25.11 27.31
CA ASP A 76 -0.80 26.43 27.30
C ASP A 76 -1.89 27.46 26.98
N GLU A 77 -2.94 27.49 27.81
CA GLU A 77 -3.79 28.67 27.91
C GLU A 77 -4.55 28.65 29.24
N ARG A 78 -4.03 29.37 30.25
CA ARG A 78 -4.80 30.50 30.78
C ARG A 78 -3.97 31.49 31.61
N PRO A 79 -4.37 32.77 31.56
CA PRO A 79 -3.72 33.91 32.20
C PRO A 79 -4.04 34.03 33.69
#